data_AF-A0A6M0EVP3-F1
#
_entry.id   AF-A0A6M0EVP3-F1
#
_cell.length_a   1.000
_cell.length_b   1.000
_cell.length_c   1.000
_cell.angle_alpha   90.00
_cell.angle_beta   90.00
_cell.angle_gamma   90.00
#
_symmetry.space_group_name_H-M   'P 1'
#
loop_
_entity.id
_entity.type
_entity.pdbx_description
1 polymer ?
#
loop_
_entity_poly.entity_id
_entity_poly.type
_entity_poly.pdbx_seq_one_letter_code
_entity_poly.pdbx_strand_id
1 'polypeptide(L)' 'MQRLWGQKISDLAFSEFVEILEWVAQKKGKSVVYIDRWYPSSTTCYHCGHVLEYLDL' A
#
# COMPACT_ATOMS: atom_id res chain seq x y z
N MET A 1 -4.76 8.05 -9.31
CA MET A 1 -3.49 8.81 -9.18
C MET A 1 -2.23 7.96 -9.41
N GLN A 2 -2.20 6.69 -9.00
CA GLN A 2 -1.04 5.81 -9.26
C GLN A 2 -0.79 5.46 -10.74
N ARG A 3 -1.81 5.50 -11.61
CA ARG A 3 -1.68 5.07 -13.02
C ARG A 3 -0.83 5.99 -13.92
N LEU A 4 -0.54 7.23 -13.50
CA LEU A 4 0.26 8.20 -14.26
C LEU A 4 1.50 8.69 -13.50
N TRP A 5 1.42 8.78 -12.17
CA TRP A 5 2.50 9.31 -11.31
C TRP A 5 2.93 8.32 -10.23
N GLY A 6 2.32 7.14 -10.16
CA GLY A 6 2.53 6.18 -9.08
C GLY A 6 3.95 5.62 -9.02
N GLN A 7 4.57 5.34 -10.17
CA GLN A 7 5.97 4.89 -10.20
C GLN A 7 6.90 5.97 -9.63
N LYS A 8 6.82 7.20 -10.14
CA LYS A 8 7.68 8.31 -9.68
C LYS A 8 7.52 8.64 -8.19
N ILE A 9 6.30 8.58 -7.67
CA ILE A 9 6.04 8.79 -6.25
C ILE A 9 6.68 7.68 -5.42
N SER A 10 6.54 6.41 -5.84
CA SER A 10 7.19 5.28 -5.17
C SER A 10 8.72 5.35 -5.24
N ASP A 11 9.28 5.89 -6.32
CA ASP A 11 10.72 5.90 -6.55
C ASP A 11 11.46 7.07 -5.84
N LEU A 12 10.84 8.25 -5.71
CA LEU A 12 11.53 9.47 -5.26
C LEU A 12 10.93 10.16 -4.03
N ALA A 13 9.63 9.99 -3.75
CA ALA A 13 8.92 10.81 -2.76
C ALA A 13 7.92 10.00 -1.91
N PHE A 14 8.19 8.72 -1.68
CA PHE A 14 7.27 7.84 -0.96
C PHE A 14 7.07 8.30 0.49
N SER A 15 8.14 8.76 1.16
CA SER A 15 8.06 9.28 2.54
C SER A 15 7.17 10.52 2.63
N GLU A 16 7.37 11.51 1.77
CA GLU A 16 6.55 12.74 1.73
C GLU A 16 5.08 12.42 1.44
N PHE A 17 4.83 11.46 0.54
CA PHE A 17 3.47 11.00 0.26
C PHE A 17 2.79 10.39 1.50
N VAL A 18 3.50 9.57 2.26
CA VAL A 18 3.00 8.98 3.50
C VAL A 18 2.70 10.05 4.55
N GLU A 19 3.59 11.03 4.73
CA GLU A 19 3.39 12.15 5.68
C GLU A 19 2.12 12.96 5.35
N ILE A 20 1.91 13.29 4.07
CA ILE A 20 0.70 13.97 3.61
C ILE A 20 -0.54 13.11 3.89
N LEU A 21 -0.44 11.81 3.64
CA LEU A 21 -1.55 10.87 3.83
C LEU A 21 -1.94 10.75 5.32
N GLU A 22 -0.97 10.67 6.22
CA GLU A 22 -1.18 10.69 7.67
C GLU A 22 -1.84 11.98 8.14
N TRP A 23 -1.36 13.14 7.67
CA TRP A 23 -1.96 14.43 8.00
C TRP A 23 -3.43 14.52 7.55
N VAL A 24 -3.73 14.10 6.32
CA VAL A 24 -5.11 14.07 5.79
C VAL A 24 -5.98 13.08 6.57
N ALA A 25 -5.44 11.93 6.96
CA ALA A 25 -6.16 10.93 7.75
C ALA A 25 -6.52 11.49 9.13
N GLN A 26 -5.56 12.09 9.83
CA GLN A 26 -5.79 12.74 11.13
C GLN A 26 -6.88 13.81 11.03
N LYS A 27 -6.80 14.68 10.01
CA LYS A 27 -7.81 15.72 9.77
C LYS A 27 -9.22 15.16 9.56
N LYS A 28 -9.33 13.97 8.99
CA LYS A 28 -10.61 13.29 8.72
C LYS A 28 -11.03 12.32 9.83
N GLY A 29 -10.30 12.25 10.95
CA GLY A 29 -10.56 11.29 12.02
C GLY A 29 -10.37 9.84 11.57
N LYS A 30 -9.42 9.59 10.67
CA LYS A 30 -9.03 8.26 10.17
C LYS A 30 -7.61 7.94 10.66
N SER A 31 -7.32 6.65 10.75
CA SER A 31 -6.01 6.13 11.10
C SER A 31 -5.32 5.54 9.88
N VAL A 32 -4.01 5.74 9.79
CA VAL A 32 -3.13 5.04 8.85
C VAL A 32 -2.48 3.89 9.61
N VAL A 33 -2.47 2.69 9.02
CA VAL A 33 -1.88 1.49 9.64
C VAL A 33 -0.81 0.95 8.70
N TYR A 34 0.35 0.65 9.27
CA TYR A 34 1.46 0.04 8.57
C TYR A 34 1.32 -1.48 8.61
N ILE A 35 1.54 -2.11 7.46
CA ILE A 35 1.63 -3.56 7.33
C ILE A 35 3.09 -3.97 7.16
N ASP A 36 3.40 -5.23 7.47
CA ASP A 36 4.75 -5.76 7.30
C ASP A 36 5.23 -5.65 5.85
N ARG A 37 6.54 -5.39 5.70
CA ARG A 37 7.19 -5.26 4.39
C ARG A 37 7.00 -6.51 3.51
N TRP A 38 6.95 -7.69 4.12
CA TRP A 38 6.82 -8.98 3.45
C TRP A 38 5.41 -9.55 3.51
N TYR A 39 4.41 -8.72 3.78
CA TYR A 39 3.03 -9.17 3.82
C TYR A 39 2.58 -9.64 2.42
N PRO A 40 2.06 -10.89 2.28
CA PRO A 40 1.74 -11.50 1.00
C PRO A 40 0.44 -10.95 0.39
N SER A 41 0.33 -9.64 0.19
CA SER A 41 -0.90 -8.99 -0.27
C SER A 41 -1.34 -9.41 -1.67
N SER A 42 -0.39 -9.65 -2.57
CA SER A 42 -0.67 -10.05 -3.96
C SER A 42 -0.94 -11.55 -4.10
N THR A 43 -0.39 -12.38 -3.22
CA THR A 43 -0.56 -13.84 -3.28
C THR A 43 -1.66 -14.36 -2.37
N THR A 44 -2.26 -13.50 -1.53
CA THR A 44 -3.41 -13.85 -0.69
C THR A 44 -4.72 -13.67 -1.46
N CYS A 45 -5.48 -14.75 -1.60
CA CYS A 45 -6.82 -14.69 -2.18
C CYS A 45 -7.80 -13.95 -1.26
N TYR A 46 -8.44 -12.89 -1.76
CA TYR A 46 -9.45 -12.13 -1.01
C TYR A 46 -10.67 -12.97 -0.58
N HIS A 47 -11.06 -13.97 -1.39
CA HIS A 47 -12.26 -14.77 -1.12
C HIS A 47 -12.04 -15.86 -0.06
N CYS A 48 -10.87 -16.51 -0.06
CA CYS A 48 -10.62 -17.68 0.80
C CYS A 48 -9.44 -17.55 1.76
N GLY A 49 -8.65 -16.48 1.67
CA GLY A 49 -7.48 -16.27 2.52
C GLY A 49 -6.31 -17.22 2.24
N HIS A 50 -6.37 -18.03 1.19
CA HIS A 50 -5.27 -18.90 0.79
C HIS A 50 -4.12 -18.06 0.25
N VAL A 51 -2.91 -18.30 0.78
CA VAL A 51 -1.67 -17.65 0.35
C VAL A 51 -0.96 -18.57 -0.62
N LEU A 52 -0.79 -18.11 -1.86
CA LEU A 52 0.01 -18.82 -2.87
C LEU A 52 1.51 -18.61 -2.58
N GLU A 53 2.28 -19.69 -2.66
CA GLU A 53 3.75 -19.61 -2.56
C GLU A 53 4.37 -18.98 -3.82
N TYR A 54 3.74 -19.20 -4.97
CA TYR A 54 4.18 -18.68 -6.26
C TYR A 54 2.98 -18.31 -7.12
N LEU A 55 3.04 -17.13 -7.75
CA LEU A 55 2.00 -16.58 -8.60
C LEU A 55 2.57 -16.41 -10.01
N ASP A 56 2.20 -17.31 -10.93
CA ASP A 56 2.50 -17.17 -12.35
C ASP A 56 1.51 -16.17 -12.98
N LEU A 57 2.01 -15.01 -13.38
CA LEU A 57 1.26 -13.90 -13.99
C LEU A 57 1.78 -13.58 -15.40
#